data_AF-A0A9D4KZG2-F1
#
_entry.id   AF-A0A9D4KZG2-F1
#
_cell.length_a   1.000
_cell.length_b   1.000
_cell.length_c   1.000
_cell.angle_alpha   90.00
_cell.angle_beta   90.00
_cell.angle_gamma   90.00
#
_symmetry.space_group_name_H-M   'P 1'
#
loop_
_entity.id
_entity.type
_entity.pdbx_description
1 polymer ?
#
loop_
_entity_poly.entity_id
_entity_poly.type
_entity_poly.pdbx_seq_one_letter_code
_entity_poly.pdbx_strand_id
1 'polypeptide(L)' 'MATNSFLAGNGSQMVSLESIRLFPCPVCPKLFPSRFNLLEHTRTHTGEKPFKCDVCEYRSAKKGNLTRHMLVMDNSIR' A
#
# COMPACT_ATOMS: atom_id res chain seq x y z
N MET A 1 40.16 2.68 29.60
CA MET A 1 41.01 2.85 28.42
C MET A 1 41.25 1.48 27.79
N ALA A 2 40.59 1.20 26.66
CA ALA A 2 41.01 0.27 25.62
C ALA A 2 40.10 0.53 24.40
N THR A 3 40.72 0.95 23.30
CA THR A 3 40.10 1.30 22.02
C THR A 3 39.86 0.04 21.20
N ASN A 4 38.79 0.02 20.38
CA ASN A 4 38.90 -0.17 18.92
C ASN A 4 37.53 -0.25 18.24
N SER A 5 37.44 0.53 17.17
CA SER A 5 36.35 0.75 16.22
C SER A 5 36.13 -0.46 15.29
N PHE A 6 34.90 -0.72 14.81
CA PHE A 6 34.70 -1.18 13.42
C PHE A 6 33.23 -1.07 12.91
N LEU A 7 33.14 -0.43 11.73
CA LEU A 7 32.19 -0.52 10.61
C LEU A 7 30.72 -0.09 10.72
N ALA A 8 30.43 0.91 9.88
CA ALA A 8 29.15 1.13 9.25
C ALA A 8 28.64 -0.14 8.56
N GLY A 9 27.48 -0.60 9.01
CA GLY A 9 26.58 -1.44 8.25
C GLY A 9 25.17 -0.95 8.52
N ASN A 10 24.59 -0.19 7.59
CA ASN A 10 23.16 0.15 7.61
C ASN A 10 22.36 -1.11 7.23
N GLY A 11 22.44 -2.14 8.08
CA GLY A 11 21.65 -3.36 8.01
C GLY A 11 20.36 -3.12 8.76
N SER A 12 19.35 -2.60 8.08
CA SER A 12 17.99 -2.56 8.62
C SER A 12 17.50 -4.01 8.75
N GLN A 13 17.61 -4.52 9.98
CA GLN A 13 17.08 -5.80 10.42
C GLN A 13 15.61 -5.94 10.02
N MET A 14 15.24 -7.11 9.52
CA MET A 14 13.86 -7.58 9.53
C MET A 14 13.90 -8.99 10.10
N VAL A 15 13.49 -9.08 11.37
CA VAL A 15 13.50 -10.26 12.22
C VAL A 15 12.64 -11.38 11.63
N SER A 16 13.07 -12.61 11.87
CA SER A 16 12.43 -13.87 11.49
C SER A 16 11.05 -14.05 12.15
N LEU A 17 9.98 -14.10 11.34
CA LEU A 17 8.77 -14.86 11.63
C LEU A 17 8.57 -15.85 10.47
N GLU A 18 8.44 -17.11 10.80
CA GLU A 18 8.54 -18.27 9.92
C GLU A 18 7.69 -18.14 8.62
N SER A 19 8.37 -18.32 7.47
CA SER A 19 7.82 -18.70 6.14
C SER A 19 6.77 -17.86 5.41
N ILE A 20 6.43 -16.64 5.83
CA ILE A 20 5.55 -15.78 5.00
C ILE A 20 6.39 -14.95 4.02
N ARG A 21 6.39 -15.33 2.74
CA ARG A 21 6.95 -14.50 1.67
C ARG A 21 6.09 -13.25 1.48
N LEU A 22 6.51 -12.15 2.10
CA LEU A 22 5.92 -10.83 1.92
C LEU A 22 6.49 -10.12 0.68
N PHE A 23 5.73 -9.17 0.16
CA PHE A 23 6.11 -8.34 -0.98
C PHE A 23 6.46 -6.92 -0.49
N PRO A 24 7.73 -6.49 -0.62
CA PRO A 24 8.16 -5.16 -0.19
C PRO A 24 7.77 -4.08 -1.19
N CYS A 25 7.45 -2.88 -0.69
CA CYS A 25 7.28 -1.70 -1.52
C CYS A 25 8.65 -1.11 -1.91
N PRO A 26 8.85 -0.69 -3.19
CA PRO A 26 10.12 -0.10 -3.62
C PRO A 26 10.31 1.35 -3.15
N VAL A 27 9.25 2.02 -2.68
CA VAL A 27 9.28 3.46 -2.31
C VAL A 27 9.29 3.66 -0.80
N CYS A 28 8.79 2.71 -0.01
CA CYS A 28 8.63 2.87 1.43
C CYS A 28 8.84 1.53 2.16
N PRO A 29 9.07 1.53 3.48
CA PRO A 29 9.37 0.30 4.24
C PRO A 29 8.16 -0.62 4.50
N LYS A 30 7.04 -0.44 3.78
CA LYS A 30 5.85 -1.28 3.96
C LYS A 30 5.97 -2.63 3.26
N LEU A 31 5.52 -3.67 3.95
CA LEU A 31 5.45 -5.04 3.46
C LEU A 31 3.98 -5.46 3.28
N PHE A 32 3.70 -6.27 2.25
CA PHE A 32 2.35 -6.72 1.93
C PHE A 32 2.27 -8.24 1.78
N PRO A 33 1.17 -8.86 2.21
CA PRO A 33 0.99 -10.32 2.10
C PRO A 33 0.72 -10.80 0.68
N SER A 34 0.37 -9.90 -0.25
CA SER A 34 0.10 -10.26 -1.64
C SER A 34 0.61 -9.19 -2.61
N ARG A 35 0.90 -9.61 -3.86
CA ARG A 35 1.22 -8.70 -4.96
C ARG A 35 0.08 -7.73 -5.26
N PHE A 36 -1.17 -8.17 -5.13
CA PHE A 36 -2.34 -7.31 -5.34
C PHE A 36 -2.37 -6.15 -4.34
N ASN A 37 -2.14 -6.44 -3.05
CA ASN A 37 -2.10 -5.40 -2.02
C ASN A 37 -0.91 -4.45 -2.23
N LEU A 38 0.25 -4.97 -2.64
CA LEU A 38 1.39 -4.13 -3.01
C LEU A 38 1.05 -3.21 -4.19
N LEU A 39 0.45 -3.74 -5.27
CA LEU A 39 0.07 -2.95 -6.45
C LEU A 39 -0.98 -1.88 -6.12
N GLU A 40 -1.95 -2.21 -5.28
CA GLU A 40 -2.92 -1.23 -4.81
C GLU A 40 -2.25 -0.14 -3.95
N HIS A 41 -1.26 -0.53 -3.15
CA HIS A 41 -0.46 0.41 -2.38
C HIS A 41 0.43 1.29 -3.25
N THR A 42 1.06 0.78 -4.32
CA THR A 42 1.92 1.62 -5.17
C THR A 42 1.17 2.79 -5.81
N ARG A 43 -0.13 2.64 -6.05
CA ARG A 43 -1.02 3.74 -6.48
C ARG A 43 -1.08 4.91 -5.50
N THR A 44 -0.78 4.70 -4.22
CA THR A 44 -0.71 5.82 -3.26
C THR A 44 0.53 6.67 -3.46
N HIS A 45 1.59 6.13 -4.06
CA HIS A 45 2.80 6.87 -4.40
C HIS A 45 2.67 7.57 -5.74
N THR A 46 2.07 6.91 -6.73
CA THR A 46 1.87 7.49 -8.08
C THR A 46 0.65 8.41 -8.17
N GLY A 47 -0.26 8.34 -7.20
CA GLY A 47 -1.52 9.07 -7.23
C GLY A 47 -2.54 8.53 -8.24
N GLU A 48 -2.27 7.37 -8.85
CA GLU A 48 -3.18 6.77 -9.83
C GLU A 48 -4.51 6.38 -9.21
N LYS A 49 -5.60 6.87 -9.80
CA LYS A 49 -6.97 6.56 -9.41
C LYS A 49 -7.73 5.97 -10.61
N PRO A 50 -7.50 4.67 -10.92
CA PRO A 50 -8.11 4.03 -12.09
C PRO A 50 -9.62 3.84 -11.95
N PHE A 51 -10.15 3.79 -10.72
CA PHE A 51 -11.57 3.58 -10.49
C PHE A 51 -12.29 4.93 -10.47
N LYS A 52 -13.04 5.23 -11.52
CA LYS A 52 -13.87 6.43 -11.65
C LYS A 52 -15.35 6.08 -11.43
N CYS A 53 -16.09 6.98 -10.80
CA CYS A 53 -17.54 6.95 -10.77
C CYS A 53 -18.11 7.47 -12.09
N ASP A 54 -19.08 6.78 -12.67
CA ASP A 54 -19.69 7.21 -13.94
C ASP A 54 -20.71 8.33 -13.75
N VAL A 55 -21.20 8.53 -12.53
CA VAL A 55 -22.24 9.52 -12.19
C VAL A 55 -21.64 10.83 -11.66
N CYS A 56 -20.47 10.79 -11.03
CA CYS A 56 -19.81 11.98 -10.50
C CYS A 56 -18.29 11.95 -10.71
N GLU A 57 -17.59 13.02 -10.35
CA GLU A 57 -16.13 13.11 -10.51
C GLU A 57 -15.33 12.33 -9.46
N TYR A 58 -15.98 11.52 -8.63
CA TYR A 58 -15.30 10.71 -7.63
C TYR A 58 -14.38 9.68 -8.28
N ARG A 59 -13.11 9.67 -7.86
CA ARG A 59 -12.10 8.69 -8.28
C ARG A 59 -11.42 8.07 -7.09
N SER A 60 -11.12 6.77 -7.18
CA SER A 60 -10.45 6.01 -6.13
C SER A 60 -9.31 5.16 -6.67
N ALA A 61 -8.33 4.90 -5.81
CA ALA A 61 -7.25 3.95 -6.07
C ALA A 61 -7.66 2.49 -5.82
N LYS A 62 -8.81 2.28 -5.13
CA LYS A 62 -9.31 0.97 -4.69
C LYS A 62 -10.73 0.71 -5.20
N LYS A 63 -10.98 -0.52 -5.65
CA LYS A 63 -12.32 -0.94 -6.13
C LYS A 63 -13.37 -0.86 -5.03
N GLY A 64 -13.08 -1.37 -3.83
CA GLY A 64 -14.03 -1.38 -2.71
C GLY A 64 -14.50 0.00 -2.28
N ASN A 65 -13.66 1.03 -2.42
CA ASN A 65 -14.04 2.41 -2.17
C ASN A 65 -15.05 2.92 -3.20
N LEU A 66 -14.85 2.60 -4.49
CA LEU A 66 -15.82 2.94 -5.54
C LEU A 66 -17.15 2.20 -5.30
N THR A 67 -17.12 0.90 -4.97
CA THR A 67 -18.34 0.13 -4.69
C THR A 67 -19.12 0.75 -3.53
N ARG A 68 -18.46 1.07 -2.41
CA ARG A 68 -19.13 1.74 -1.28
C ARG A 68 -19.68 3.10 -1.67
N HIS A 69 -18.93 3.88 -2.45
CA HIS A 69 -19.40 5.16 -2.95
C HIS A 69 -20.68 5.00 -3.79
N MET A 70 -20.70 4.04 -4.73
CA MET A 70 -21.88 3.77 -5.56
C MET A 70 -23.09 3.31 -4.74
N LEU A 71 -22.87 2.45 -3.72
CA LEU A 71 -23.96 2.01 -2.84
C LEU A 71 -24.58 3.18 -2.07
N VAL A 72 -23.78 4.13 -1.59
CA VAL A 72 -24.30 5.33 -0.91
C VAL A 72 -25.01 6.26 -1.89
N MET A 73 -24.49 6.39 -3.12
CA MET A 73 -25.14 7.19 -4.17
C MET A 73 -26.51 6.61 -4.55
N ASP A 74 -26.65 5.30 -4.63
CA ASP A 74 -27.92 4.61 -4.89
C ASP A 74 -28.96 4.87 -3.77
N ASN A 75 -28.50 4.98 -2.52
CA ASN A 75 -29.36 5.37 -1.38
C ASN A 75 -29.69 6.88 -1.33
N SER A 76 -29.06 7.71 -2.18
CA SER A 76 -29.34 9.14 -2.33
C SER A 76 -30.30 9.45 -3.49
N ILE A 77 -30.78 8.44 -4.21
CA ILE A 77 -31.77 8.53 -5.30
C ILE A 77 -33.09 7.86 -4.86
N ARG A 78 -33.56 8.16 -3.66
CA ARG A 78 -34.87 7.73 -3.16
C ARG A 78 -35.66 8.90 -2.58
#